data_AF-A0A3L7TQL1-F1
#
_entry.id   AF-A0A3L7TQL1-F1
#
_cell.length_a   1.000
_cell.length_b   1.000
_cell.length_c   1.000
_cell.angle_alpha   90.00
_cell.angle_beta   90.00
_cell.angle_gamma   90.00
#
_symmetry.space_group_name_H-M   'P 1'
#
loop_
_entity.id
_entity.type
_entity.pdbx_description
1 polymer ?
#
loop_
_entity_poly.entity_id
_entity_poly.type
_entity_poly.pdbx_seq_one_letter_code
_entity_poly.pdbx_strand_id
1 'polypeptide(L)'
;MRSRRRVLNAFCTETKLAYRKSVSAGAVTRDASRNTINKVWFSRREEMRNAHATHRDALARDGCARHSVALRTSCAFTEGLPHMNISFRCISWALSLTPTIVSLALIGCAQQNASTLPKVEFITPIVMTSMQCPITGEDVTELDEVAFFECYPVRCKGRENARQFAALPMNQRAKLATDQVLPQKGIDESRGNSTCPITGETLTASAVPVVYEQVVIGFASTADANQFRSLKAEKKALLIAQWKADEAE
;
A
#
# COMPACT_ATOMS: atom_id res chain seq x y z
N MET A 1 -18.43 8.54 -13.10
CA MET A 1 -17.91 8.27 -11.73
C MET A 1 -18.86 8.58 -10.56
N ARG A 2 -19.99 9.29 -10.73
CA ARG A 2 -20.94 9.61 -9.62
C ARG A 2 -21.80 8.42 -9.12
N SER A 3 -21.94 7.35 -9.89
CA SER A 3 -22.80 6.20 -9.55
C SER A 3 -22.18 5.26 -8.48
N ARG A 4 -20.86 5.00 -8.53
CA ARG A 4 -20.19 4.08 -7.60
C ARG A 4 -20.18 4.54 -6.13
N ARG A 5 -20.18 5.86 -5.87
CA ARG A 5 -20.22 6.38 -4.49
C ARG A 5 -21.60 6.19 -3.82
N ARG A 6 -22.70 6.17 -4.58
CA ARG A 6 -24.04 5.93 -4.00
C ARG A 6 -24.20 4.48 -3.52
N VAL A 7 -23.64 3.51 -4.25
CA VAL A 7 -23.72 2.09 -3.89
C VAL A 7 -22.93 1.77 -2.62
N LEU A 8 -21.74 2.36 -2.46
CA LEU A 8 -20.92 2.17 -1.25
C LEU A 8 -21.57 2.79 0.01
N ASN A 9 -22.21 3.96 -0.11
CA ASN A 9 -22.88 4.58 1.03
C ASN A 9 -24.15 3.83 1.46
N ALA A 10 -24.91 3.24 0.53
CA ALA A 10 -26.06 2.39 0.85
C ALA A 10 -25.64 1.09 1.57
N PHE A 11 -24.48 0.52 1.21
CA PHE A 11 -23.93 -0.68 1.82
C PHE A 11 -23.56 -0.49 3.30
N CYS A 12 -23.05 0.70 3.67
CA CYS A 12 -22.69 1.03 5.05
C CYS A 12 -23.90 1.27 5.96
N THR A 13 -25.03 1.74 5.42
CA THR A 13 -26.24 2.01 6.22
C THR A 13 -27.06 0.76 6.50
N GLU A 14 -27.17 -0.17 5.55
CA GLU A 14 -27.95 -1.41 5.73
C GLU A 14 -27.30 -2.38 6.73
N THR A 15 -25.97 -2.51 6.71
CA THR A 15 -25.23 -3.38 7.64
C THR A 15 -25.32 -2.90 9.09
N LYS A 16 -25.32 -1.58 9.32
CA LYS A 16 -25.54 -1.01 10.66
C LYS A 16 -26.96 -1.24 11.17
N LEU A 17 -27.97 -1.21 10.30
CA LEU A 17 -29.36 -1.46 10.70
C LEU A 17 -29.62 -2.93 11.05
N ALA A 18 -29.03 -3.86 10.30
CA ALA A 18 -29.12 -5.29 10.55
C ALA A 18 -28.43 -5.69 11.87
N TYR A 19 -27.27 -5.09 12.16
CA TYR A 19 -26.56 -5.31 13.44
C TYR A 19 -27.34 -4.74 14.64
N ARG A 20 -28.00 -3.58 14.48
CA ARG A 20 -28.82 -3.01 15.56
C ARG A 20 -30.05 -3.85 15.89
N LYS A 21 -30.71 -4.42 14.87
CA LYS A 21 -31.88 -5.30 15.06
C LYS A 21 -31.53 -6.64 15.71
N SER A 22 -30.35 -7.20 15.45
CA SER A 22 -29.93 -8.47 16.07
C SER A 22 -29.53 -8.30 17.54
N VAL A 23 -28.99 -7.14 17.92
CA VAL A 23 -28.63 -6.83 19.31
C VAL A 23 -29.87 -6.53 20.18
N SER A 24 -30.92 -5.94 19.62
CA SER A 24 -32.16 -5.64 20.36
C SER A 24 -33.07 -6.85 20.61
N ALA A 25 -32.83 -7.99 19.97
CA ALA A 25 -33.70 -9.17 20.03
C ALA A 25 -33.33 -10.19 21.13
N GLY A 26 -32.34 -9.91 21.97
CA GLY A 26 -32.14 -10.58 23.27
C GLY A 26 -31.92 -12.10 23.28
N ALA A 27 -31.78 -12.77 22.13
CA ALA A 27 -31.64 -14.24 22.09
C ALA A 27 -30.89 -14.68 20.82
N VAL A 28 -29.56 -14.58 20.80
CA VAL A 28 -28.75 -15.27 19.78
C VAL A 28 -27.43 -15.71 20.41
N THR A 29 -27.28 -17.01 20.65
CA THR A 29 -25.97 -17.62 20.91
C THR A 29 -25.04 -17.31 19.75
N ARG A 30 -23.78 -16.97 20.06
CA ARG A 30 -22.76 -16.45 19.11
C ARG A 30 -22.64 -17.27 17.81
N ASP A 31 -22.96 -18.55 17.85
CA ASP A 31 -22.87 -19.47 16.70
C ASP A 31 -24.03 -19.36 15.70
N ALA A 32 -25.25 -19.05 16.16
CA ALA A 32 -26.40 -18.86 15.27
C ALA A 32 -26.28 -17.57 14.43
N SER A 33 -25.63 -16.55 14.98
CA SER A 33 -25.32 -15.29 14.26
C SER A 33 -24.33 -15.49 13.11
N ARG A 34 -23.29 -16.32 13.33
CA ARG A 34 -22.27 -16.61 12.31
C ARG A 34 -22.83 -17.35 11.10
N ASN A 35 -23.74 -18.30 11.32
CA ASN A 35 -24.30 -19.10 10.23
C ASN A 35 -25.24 -18.28 9.33
N THR A 36 -26.02 -17.36 9.93
CA THR A 36 -26.90 -16.45 9.17
C THR A 36 -26.11 -15.40 8.39
N ILE A 37 -25.04 -14.85 8.98
CA ILE A 37 -24.15 -13.90 8.28
C ILE A 37 -23.48 -14.59 7.08
N ASN A 38 -22.99 -15.82 7.24
CA ASN A 38 -22.38 -16.58 6.14
C ASN A 38 -23.38 -16.88 5.02
N LYS A 39 -24.63 -17.25 5.33
CA LYS A 39 -25.67 -17.48 4.31
C LYS A 39 -26.00 -16.22 3.52
N VAL A 40 -26.13 -15.06 4.18
CA VAL A 40 -26.39 -13.78 3.50
C VAL A 40 -25.21 -13.39 2.62
N TRP A 41 -23.97 -13.62 3.09
CA TRP A 41 -22.76 -13.31 2.33
C TRP A 41 -22.61 -14.21 1.09
N PHE A 42 -22.90 -15.50 1.22
CA PHE A 42 -22.84 -16.46 0.09
C PHE A 42 -23.92 -16.16 -0.96
N SER A 43 -25.16 -15.94 -0.54
CA SER A 43 -26.27 -15.67 -1.47
C SER A 43 -26.05 -14.39 -2.28
N ARG A 44 -25.53 -13.31 -1.65
CA ARG A 44 -25.25 -12.04 -2.35
C ARG A 44 -23.98 -12.07 -3.21
N ARG A 45 -23.03 -12.97 -2.93
CA ARG A 45 -21.86 -13.24 -3.78
C ARG A 45 -22.27 -13.96 -5.07
N GLU A 46 -23.25 -14.87 -5.00
CA GLU A 46 -23.86 -15.52 -6.16
C GLU A 46 -24.57 -14.49 -7.05
N GLU A 47 -25.35 -13.58 -6.47
CA GLU A 47 -26.03 -12.50 -7.20
C GLU A 47 -25.04 -11.57 -7.93
N MET A 48 -23.93 -11.17 -7.29
CA MET A 48 -22.91 -10.36 -7.96
C MET A 48 -22.19 -11.12 -9.09
N ARG A 49 -22.00 -12.43 -8.95
CA ARG A 49 -21.41 -13.27 -10.01
C ARG A 49 -22.35 -13.36 -11.21
N ASN A 50 -23.65 -13.50 -10.98
CA ASN A 50 -24.67 -13.52 -12.03
C ASN A 50 -24.82 -12.15 -12.70
N ALA A 51 -24.77 -11.04 -11.95
CA ALA A 51 -24.79 -9.70 -12.52
C ALA A 51 -23.58 -9.43 -13.44
N HIS A 52 -22.39 -9.91 -13.06
CA HIS A 52 -21.19 -9.80 -13.89
C HIS A 52 -21.25 -10.64 -15.17
N ALA A 53 -21.91 -11.80 -15.12
CA ALA A 53 -22.16 -12.63 -16.31
C ALA A 53 -23.11 -11.92 -17.29
N THR A 54 -24.22 -11.36 -16.79
CA THR A 54 -25.18 -10.63 -17.65
C THR A 54 -24.58 -9.38 -18.32
N HIS A 55 -23.60 -8.71 -17.70
CA HIS A 55 -22.91 -7.57 -18.31
C HIS A 55 -21.91 -7.99 -19.41
N ARG A 56 -21.34 -9.20 -19.35
CA ARG A 56 -20.53 -9.73 -20.46
C ARG A 56 -21.38 -10.08 -21.67
N ASP A 57 -22.57 -10.66 -21.43
CA ASP A 57 -23.48 -11.02 -22.52
C ASP A 57 -24.11 -9.79 -23.20
N ALA A 58 -24.31 -8.70 -22.46
CA ALA A 58 -24.74 -7.42 -23.02
C ALA A 58 -23.67 -6.79 -23.94
N LEU A 59 -22.40 -6.84 -23.55
CA LEU A 59 -21.29 -6.34 -24.38
C LEU A 59 -21.00 -7.20 -25.62
N ALA A 60 -21.39 -8.49 -25.60
CA ALA A 60 -21.26 -9.37 -26.75
C ALA A 60 -22.36 -9.15 -27.81
N ARG A 61 -23.52 -8.55 -27.45
CA ARG A 61 -24.62 -8.27 -28.39
C ARG A 61 -24.47 -6.95 -29.15
N ASP A 62 -23.75 -5.98 -28.62
CA ASP A 62 -23.61 -4.64 -29.25
C ASP A 62 -22.42 -4.55 -30.23
N GLY A 63 -21.74 -5.67 -30.50
CA GLY A 63 -20.55 -5.73 -31.34
C GLY A 63 -20.79 -6.09 -32.81
N CYS A 64 -21.74 -5.46 -33.51
CA CYS A 64 -21.75 -5.48 -34.99
C CYS A 64 -22.72 -4.46 -35.63
N ALA A 65 -22.28 -3.22 -35.90
CA ALA A 65 -22.71 -2.42 -37.06
C ALA A 65 -22.05 -1.01 -37.10
N ARG A 66 -21.00 -0.92 -37.92
CA ARG A 66 -20.63 0.11 -38.92
C ARG A 66 -20.81 1.64 -38.67
N HIS A 67 -19.79 2.32 -39.21
CA HIS A 67 -19.73 3.63 -39.90
C HIS A 67 -19.33 4.89 -39.12
N SER A 68 -18.05 5.22 -39.29
CA SER A 68 -17.53 6.51 -39.79
C SER A 68 -18.55 7.63 -40.06
N VAL A 69 -18.47 8.73 -39.30
CA VAL A 69 -18.62 10.10 -39.81
C VAL A 69 -17.69 11.01 -39.01
N ALA A 70 -16.79 11.67 -39.74
CA ALA A 70 -16.03 12.81 -39.26
C ALA A 70 -16.95 14.03 -39.19
N LEU A 71 -16.98 14.74 -38.06
CA LEU A 71 -17.37 16.14 -38.02
C LEU A 71 -16.47 16.88 -37.03
N ARG A 72 -15.72 17.83 -37.59
CA ARG A 72 -15.10 18.97 -36.90
C ARG A 72 -16.21 19.77 -36.22
N THR A 73 -16.01 20.13 -34.97
CA THR A 73 -16.57 21.38 -34.44
C THR A 73 -15.67 21.92 -33.33
N SER A 74 -15.10 23.08 -33.62
CA SER A 74 -14.40 23.97 -32.73
C SER A 74 -15.35 24.47 -31.63
N CYS A 75 -14.88 24.54 -30.38
CA CYS A 75 -15.39 25.50 -29.40
C CYS A 75 -14.21 26.02 -28.58
N ALA A 76 -13.90 27.30 -28.77
CA ALA A 76 -13.24 28.12 -27.78
C ALA A 76 -14.16 28.26 -26.56
N PHE A 77 -13.60 28.19 -25.36
CA PHE A 77 -14.28 28.59 -24.13
C PHE A 77 -13.25 29.23 -23.19
N THR A 78 -13.24 30.56 -23.20
CA THR A 78 -12.64 31.45 -22.19
C THR A 78 -13.65 31.73 -21.08
N GLU A 79 -13.13 32.18 -19.93
CA GLU A 79 -13.83 32.60 -18.69
C GLU A 79 -14.25 31.41 -17.81
N GLY A 80 -13.97 31.32 -16.51
CA GLY A 80 -13.56 32.25 -15.47
C GLY A 80 -14.06 31.65 -14.13
N LEU A 81 -13.57 32.15 -12.99
CA LEU A 81 -14.00 31.88 -11.59
C LEU A 81 -13.25 30.76 -10.82
N PRO A 82 -13.27 30.78 -9.47
CA PRO A 82 -12.70 31.83 -8.62
C PRO A 82 -11.89 31.26 -7.44
N HIS A 83 -11.23 32.18 -6.73
CA HIS A 83 -10.46 32.03 -5.49
C HIS A 83 -11.04 31.06 -4.45
N MET A 84 -10.17 30.16 -3.96
CA MET A 84 -10.39 29.39 -2.74
C MET A 84 -10.28 30.30 -1.50
N ASN A 85 -11.38 30.41 -0.75
CA ASN A 85 -11.43 31.02 0.56
C ASN A 85 -10.97 30.01 1.62
N ILE A 86 -9.82 30.25 2.23
CA ILE A 86 -9.32 29.51 3.40
C ILE A 86 -9.88 30.21 4.64
N SER A 87 -10.84 29.57 5.29
CA SER A 87 -11.42 30.00 6.57
C SER A 87 -10.46 29.70 7.72
N PHE A 88 -9.75 30.74 8.18
CA PHE A 88 -9.01 30.72 9.45
C PHE A 88 -9.97 31.01 10.61
N ARG A 89 -9.91 30.14 11.62
CA ARG A 89 -10.67 30.23 12.87
C ARG A 89 -10.16 31.42 13.69
N CYS A 90 -11.03 32.40 13.95
CA CYS A 90 -10.79 33.44 14.96
C CYS A 90 -11.10 32.86 16.35
N ILE A 91 -10.08 32.81 17.21
CA ILE A 91 -10.20 32.50 18.63
C ILE A 91 -9.84 33.77 19.41
N SER A 92 -10.86 34.34 20.07
CA SER A 92 -10.82 35.24 21.24
C SER A 92 -9.96 36.53 21.06
N TRP A 93 -10.02 37.60 21.85
CA TRP A 93 -10.33 37.81 23.25
C TRP A 93 -10.94 39.22 23.38
N ALA A 94 -11.99 39.34 24.18
CA ALA A 94 -12.41 40.63 24.70
C ALA A 94 -11.36 41.09 25.72
N LEU A 95 -10.92 42.35 25.64
CA LEU A 95 -10.46 43.12 26.80
C LEU A 95 -10.42 44.61 26.45
N SER A 96 -10.87 45.35 27.45
CA SER A 96 -11.34 46.73 27.46
C SER A 96 -10.24 47.79 27.42
N LEU A 97 -10.66 48.96 26.92
CA LEU A 97 -9.96 50.25 26.94
C LEU A 97 -9.52 50.69 28.34
N THR A 98 -8.32 51.27 28.42
CA THR A 98 -8.03 52.52 29.16
C THR A 98 -6.87 53.28 28.50
N PRO A 99 -6.94 54.62 28.32
CA PRO A 99 -5.85 55.44 27.79
C PRO A 99 -5.08 56.21 28.88
N THR A 100 -4.08 57.00 28.45
CA THR A 100 -3.26 58.04 29.14
C THR A 100 -1.87 57.59 29.64
N ILE A 101 -0.74 58.34 29.58
CA ILE A 101 -0.31 59.65 29.02
C ILE A 101 1.24 59.70 29.14
N VAL A 102 1.94 60.19 28.10
CA VAL A 102 3.11 61.12 28.06
C VAL A 102 4.52 60.72 28.61
N SER A 103 5.51 60.91 27.68
CA SER A 103 6.95 61.23 27.84
C SER A 103 7.90 60.20 28.50
N LEU A 104 9.19 60.05 28.18
CA LEU A 104 10.24 60.99 27.74
C LEU A 104 11.48 60.16 27.25
N ALA A 105 12.40 60.84 26.54
CA ALA A 105 13.85 60.61 26.45
C ALA A 105 14.46 59.58 25.46
N LEU A 106 15.34 60.15 24.62
CA LEU A 106 16.38 59.56 23.78
C LEU A 106 17.37 58.69 24.59
N ILE A 107 17.97 57.69 23.94
CA ILE A 107 19.43 57.47 23.75
C ILE A 107 19.61 56.06 23.18
N GLY A 108 20.42 55.97 22.14
CA GLY A 108 20.60 54.77 21.34
C GLY A 108 21.31 53.62 22.05
N CYS A 109 21.20 52.46 21.42
CA CYS A 109 22.28 51.48 21.27
C CYS A 109 21.92 50.67 20.01
N ALA A 110 22.75 50.81 18.98
CA ALA A 110 22.66 50.00 17.78
C ALA A 110 23.00 48.55 18.16
N GLN A 111 21.97 47.72 18.34
CA GLN A 111 22.15 46.28 18.48
C GLN A 111 22.41 45.70 17.09
N GLN A 112 23.68 45.49 16.77
CA GLN A 112 24.08 44.59 15.69
C GLN A 112 23.68 43.17 16.10
N ASN A 113 22.42 42.81 15.85
CA ASN A 113 21.97 41.43 15.86
C ASN A 113 22.58 40.75 14.64
N ALA A 114 23.85 40.36 14.75
CA ALA A 114 24.46 39.41 13.84
C ALA A 114 23.62 38.13 13.92
N SER A 115 22.80 37.93 12.88
CA SER A 115 21.99 36.74 12.72
C SER A 115 22.90 35.54 12.47
N THR A 116 23.35 34.91 13.56
CA THR A 116 23.92 33.56 13.56
C THR A 116 22.80 32.57 13.28
N LEU A 117 22.40 32.49 12.00
CA LEU A 117 21.61 31.37 11.51
C LEU A 117 22.45 30.10 11.73
N PRO A 118 21.95 29.09 12.46
CA PRO A 118 22.64 27.82 12.54
C PRO A 118 22.76 27.29 11.12
N LYS A 119 23.99 27.06 10.69
CA LYS A 119 24.29 26.40 9.43
C LYS A 119 23.72 24.99 9.54
N VAL A 120 22.52 24.78 9.00
CA VAL A 120 21.93 23.44 8.87
C VAL A 120 22.76 22.72 7.82
N GLU A 121 23.80 22.03 8.28
CA GLU A 121 24.51 21.08 7.45
C GLU A 121 23.53 19.94 7.18
N PHE A 122 22.99 19.92 5.97
CA PHE A 122 22.23 18.80 5.44
C PHE A 122 23.20 17.62 5.34
N ILE A 123 23.31 16.84 6.42
CA ILE A 123 23.86 15.50 6.38
C ILE A 123 22.96 14.72 5.43
N THR A 124 23.38 14.52 4.19
CA THR A 124 22.70 13.63 3.24
C THR A 124 22.99 12.20 3.66
N PRO A 125 22.05 11.44 4.26
CA PRO A 125 22.26 10.01 4.40
C PRO A 125 21.70 9.39 3.13
N ILE A 126 22.50 9.33 2.07
CA ILE A 126 22.09 8.55 0.90
C ILE A 126 23.20 7.55 0.66
N VAL A 127 23.21 6.54 1.51
CA VAL A 127 23.75 5.24 1.09
C VAL A 127 22.86 4.84 -0.08
N MET A 128 23.31 5.14 -1.29
CA MET A 128 22.69 4.64 -2.50
C MET A 128 22.86 3.13 -2.43
N THR A 129 21.81 2.42 -2.06
CA THR A 129 21.80 0.97 -2.12
C THR A 129 21.86 0.60 -3.59
N SER A 130 23.05 0.20 -4.04
CA SER A 130 23.23 -0.37 -5.38
C SER A 130 22.45 -1.68 -5.42
N MET A 131 21.44 -1.74 -6.27
CA MET A 131 20.65 -2.93 -6.53
C MET A 131 20.95 -3.41 -7.96
N GLN A 132 20.74 -4.68 -8.28
CA GLN A 132 20.94 -5.17 -9.64
C GLN A 132 19.62 -5.23 -10.42
N CYS A 133 19.65 -4.77 -11.67
CA CYS A 133 18.52 -4.87 -12.58
C CYS A 133 18.18 -6.35 -12.85
N PRO A 134 16.94 -6.80 -12.66
CA PRO A 134 16.55 -8.21 -12.82
C PRO A 134 16.61 -8.72 -14.27
N ILE A 135 16.65 -7.81 -15.26
CA ILE A 135 16.69 -8.17 -16.69
C ILE A 135 18.11 -8.13 -17.23
N THR A 136 18.87 -7.08 -16.92
CA THR A 136 20.21 -6.85 -17.48
C THR A 136 21.36 -7.21 -16.55
N GLY A 137 21.11 -7.34 -15.24
CA GLY A 137 22.14 -7.55 -14.22
C GLY A 137 22.98 -6.31 -13.90
N GLU A 138 22.67 -5.17 -14.52
CA GLU A 138 23.41 -3.92 -14.31
C GLU A 138 23.01 -3.25 -12.99
N ASP A 139 23.94 -2.52 -12.38
CA ASP A 139 23.67 -1.76 -11.17
C ASP A 139 22.68 -0.60 -11.44
N VAL A 140 21.65 -0.57 -10.63
CA VAL A 140 20.57 0.40 -10.61
C VAL A 140 20.51 1.10 -9.25
N THR A 141 20.01 2.32 -9.31
CA THR A 141 19.85 3.23 -8.19
C THR A 141 18.38 3.53 -7.96
N GLU A 142 18.06 4.19 -6.85
CA GLU A 142 16.68 4.62 -6.55
C GLU A 142 16.09 5.63 -7.54
N LEU A 143 16.94 6.27 -8.36
CA LEU A 143 16.54 7.23 -9.39
C LEU A 143 16.16 6.55 -10.71
N ASP A 144 16.51 5.27 -10.89
CA ASP A 144 16.19 4.52 -12.09
C ASP A 144 14.69 4.12 -12.13
N GLU A 145 14.26 3.74 -13.34
CA GLU A 145 12.87 3.40 -13.67
C GLU A 145 12.35 2.20 -12.85
N VAL A 146 11.04 2.20 -12.60
CA VAL A 146 10.39 1.25 -11.69
C VAL A 146 9.40 0.37 -12.41
N ALA A 147 9.51 -0.94 -12.21
CA ALA A 147 8.43 -1.89 -12.39
C ALA A 147 7.93 -2.37 -11.02
N PHE A 148 6.72 -2.92 -10.97
CA PHE A 148 6.16 -3.42 -9.71
C PHE A 148 6.02 -4.94 -9.73
N PHE A 149 6.50 -5.57 -8.66
CA PHE A 149 6.16 -6.95 -8.31
C PHE A 149 5.19 -6.91 -7.12
N GLU A 150 3.92 -7.19 -7.37
CA GLU A 150 2.82 -6.99 -6.41
C GLU A 150 2.75 -5.53 -5.91
N CYS A 151 3.21 -5.26 -4.69
CA CYS A 151 3.31 -3.93 -4.10
C CYS A 151 4.77 -3.42 -3.95
N TYR A 152 5.76 -4.25 -4.30
CA TYR A 152 7.17 -3.93 -4.12
C TYR A 152 7.73 -3.30 -5.41
N PRO A 153 8.40 -2.14 -5.32
CA PRO A 153 9.12 -1.57 -6.45
C PRO A 153 10.35 -2.41 -6.78
N VAL A 154 10.52 -2.67 -8.07
CA VAL A 154 11.69 -3.33 -8.67
C VAL A 154 12.30 -2.34 -9.65
N ARG A 155 13.56 -1.96 -9.40
CA ARG A 155 14.29 -0.98 -10.21
C ARG A 155 14.95 -1.66 -11.39
N CYS A 156 14.83 -1.05 -12.57
CA CYS A 156 15.43 -1.53 -13.80
C CYS A 156 16.21 -0.42 -14.50
N LYS A 157 17.26 -0.78 -15.23
CA LYS A 157 18.05 0.19 -16.00
C LYS A 157 17.27 0.64 -17.23
N GLY A 158 16.53 1.73 -17.09
CA GLY A 158 15.73 2.32 -18.15
C GLY A 158 14.33 1.70 -18.33
N ARG A 159 13.51 2.43 -19.08
CA ARG A 159 12.06 2.20 -19.19
C ARG A 159 11.70 0.92 -19.95
N GLU A 160 12.50 0.54 -20.93
CA GLU A 160 12.24 -0.65 -21.75
C GLU A 160 12.42 -1.94 -20.93
N ASN A 161 13.49 -2.01 -20.13
CA ASN A 161 13.73 -3.13 -19.22
C ASN A 161 12.64 -3.24 -18.15
N ALA A 162 12.15 -2.12 -17.62
CA ALA A 162 11.01 -2.11 -16.71
C ALA A 162 9.72 -2.66 -17.36
N ARG A 163 9.48 -2.33 -18.63
CA ARG A 163 8.35 -2.86 -19.41
C ARG A 163 8.49 -4.35 -19.70
N GLN A 164 9.68 -4.79 -20.10
CA GLN A 164 9.98 -6.20 -20.35
C GLN A 164 9.76 -7.02 -19.09
N PHE A 165 10.30 -6.56 -17.95
CA PHE A 165 10.05 -7.20 -16.65
C PHE A 165 8.55 -7.28 -16.35
N ALA A 166 7.79 -6.19 -16.53
CA ALA A 166 6.35 -6.18 -16.28
C ALA A 166 5.55 -7.11 -17.21
N ALA A 167 6.05 -7.38 -18.42
CA ALA A 167 5.43 -8.26 -19.40
C ALA A 167 5.67 -9.76 -19.13
N LEU A 168 6.67 -10.11 -18.32
CA LEU A 168 6.96 -11.50 -17.97
C LEU A 168 5.83 -12.14 -17.13
N PRO A 169 5.62 -13.46 -17.25
CA PRO A 169 4.68 -14.17 -16.39
C PRO A 169 5.08 -14.07 -14.92
N MET A 170 4.09 -14.14 -14.02
CA MET A 170 4.28 -13.92 -12.59
C MET A 170 5.40 -14.77 -11.99
N ASN A 171 5.46 -16.06 -12.35
CA ASN A 171 6.46 -16.98 -11.82
C ASN A 171 7.89 -16.61 -12.22
N GLN A 172 8.10 -16.06 -13.41
CA GLN A 172 9.42 -15.61 -13.86
C GLN A 172 9.79 -14.30 -13.17
N ARG A 173 8.83 -13.36 -13.06
CA ARG A 173 9.04 -12.11 -12.31
C ARG A 173 9.42 -12.39 -10.85
N ALA A 174 8.76 -13.37 -10.22
CA ALA A 174 9.05 -13.76 -8.85
C ALA A 174 10.48 -14.26 -8.67
N LYS A 175 11.02 -15.01 -9.64
CA LYS A 175 12.40 -15.50 -9.59
C LYS A 175 13.42 -14.38 -9.82
N LEU A 176 13.18 -13.51 -10.79
CA LEU A 176 14.14 -12.47 -11.17
C LEU A 176 14.17 -11.31 -10.16
N ALA A 177 13.08 -11.02 -9.46
CA ALA A 177 13.00 -9.91 -8.51
C ALA A 177 13.47 -10.28 -7.09
N THR A 178 13.97 -11.50 -6.88
CA THR A 178 14.30 -12.05 -5.55
C THR A 178 15.23 -11.12 -4.78
N ASP A 179 16.36 -10.77 -5.38
CA ASP A 179 17.44 -10.00 -4.74
C ASP A 179 17.01 -8.58 -4.32
N GLN A 180 16.07 -7.98 -5.05
CA GLN A 180 15.52 -6.67 -4.68
C GLN A 180 14.36 -6.76 -3.69
N VAL A 181 13.50 -7.78 -3.81
CA VAL A 181 12.24 -7.86 -3.06
C VAL A 181 12.41 -8.53 -1.70
N LEU A 182 13.29 -9.53 -1.57
CA LEU A 182 13.52 -10.20 -0.28
C LEU A 182 14.03 -9.23 0.80
N PRO A 183 15.04 -8.38 0.55
CA PRO A 183 15.51 -7.41 1.54
C PRO A 183 14.44 -6.38 1.91
N GLN A 184 13.61 -5.95 0.93
CA GLN A 184 12.47 -5.06 1.19
C GLN A 184 11.41 -5.70 2.11
N LYS A 185 11.31 -7.03 2.11
CA LYS A 185 10.46 -7.80 3.03
C LYS A 185 11.11 -8.04 4.40
N GLY A 186 12.36 -7.62 4.57
CA GLY A 186 13.18 -7.91 5.75
C GLY A 186 13.75 -9.33 5.78
N ILE A 187 13.64 -10.08 4.67
CA ILE A 187 14.25 -11.40 4.50
C ILE A 187 15.67 -11.13 3.99
N ASP A 188 16.63 -11.18 4.90
CA ASP A 188 18.01 -10.86 4.64
C ASP A 188 18.80 -12.14 4.33
N GLU A 189 19.30 -12.27 3.11
CA GLU A 189 20.12 -13.42 2.68
C GLU A 189 21.41 -13.55 3.49
N SER A 190 21.96 -12.43 3.96
CA SER A 190 23.21 -12.43 4.75
C SER A 190 23.09 -13.20 6.08
N ARG A 191 21.86 -13.48 6.52
CA ARG A 191 21.58 -14.21 7.76
C ARG A 191 21.31 -15.71 7.56
N GLY A 192 21.49 -16.23 6.35
CA GLY A 192 21.04 -17.58 6.01
C GLY A 192 19.51 -17.60 6.03
N ASN A 193 18.90 -16.99 5.04
CA ASN A 193 17.43 -16.98 4.90
C ASN A 193 17.05 -16.97 3.43
N SER A 194 17.82 -17.72 2.63
CA SER A 194 17.59 -17.89 1.20
C SER A 194 16.74 -19.13 0.91
N THR A 195 16.54 -20.01 1.90
CA THR A 195 15.77 -21.25 1.76
C THR A 195 14.56 -21.30 2.70
N CYS A 196 13.52 -22.02 2.28
CA CYS A 196 12.31 -22.22 3.07
C CYS A 196 12.53 -23.30 4.14
N PRO A 197 12.29 -23.04 5.44
CA PRO A 197 12.53 -24.02 6.51
C PRO A 197 11.69 -25.31 6.44
N ILE A 198 10.55 -25.28 5.74
CA ILE A 198 9.65 -26.44 5.63
C ILE A 198 9.92 -27.25 4.37
N THR A 199 10.10 -26.56 3.24
CA THR A 199 10.20 -27.21 1.92
C THR A 199 11.63 -27.39 1.45
N GLY A 200 12.59 -26.65 2.01
CA GLY A 200 13.97 -26.59 1.54
C GLY A 200 14.15 -25.88 0.19
N GLU A 201 13.06 -25.35 -0.39
CA GLU A 201 13.12 -24.65 -1.67
C GLU A 201 13.76 -23.27 -1.53
N THR A 202 14.46 -22.82 -2.57
CA THR A 202 14.97 -21.45 -2.62
C THR A 202 13.82 -20.45 -2.66
N LEU A 203 13.94 -19.42 -1.84
CA LEU A 203 12.94 -18.37 -1.75
C LEU A 203 12.95 -17.55 -3.04
N THR A 204 11.75 -17.11 -3.41
CA THR A 204 11.54 -16.18 -4.53
C THR A 204 10.96 -14.89 -4.01
N ALA A 205 10.83 -13.86 -4.85
CA ALA A 205 10.16 -12.62 -4.48
C ALA A 205 8.71 -12.83 -3.98
N SER A 206 8.07 -13.99 -4.23
CA SER A 206 6.75 -14.35 -3.68
C SER A 206 6.78 -14.83 -2.22
N ALA A 207 7.96 -14.97 -1.62
CA ALA A 207 8.11 -15.48 -0.26
C ALA A 207 7.34 -14.64 0.77
N VAL A 208 6.84 -15.31 1.80
CA VAL A 208 6.05 -14.71 2.88
C VAL A 208 6.92 -14.54 4.11
N PRO A 209 7.11 -13.31 4.61
CA PRO A 209 7.86 -13.08 5.84
C PRO A 209 7.05 -13.48 7.08
N VAL A 210 7.70 -14.14 8.02
CA VAL A 210 7.15 -14.46 9.35
C VAL A 210 8.17 -14.06 10.41
N VAL A 211 7.75 -13.25 11.38
CA VAL A 211 8.59 -12.87 12.51
C VAL A 211 8.59 -13.99 13.55
N TYR A 212 9.77 -14.52 13.86
CA TYR A 212 10.01 -15.52 14.90
C TYR A 212 11.23 -15.08 15.72
N GLU A 213 11.08 -14.93 17.04
CA GLU A 213 12.17 -14.50 17.93
C GLU A 213 12.90 -13.22 17.46
N GLN A 214 12.14 -12.22 16.99
CA GLN A 214 12.66 -10.95 16.43
C GLN A 214 13.44 -11.08 15.11
N VAL A 215 13.52 -12.28 14.53
CA VAL A 215 14.09 -12.53 13.20
C VAL A 215 12.95 -12.73 12.20
N VAL A 216 13.06 -12.12 11.02
CA VAL A 216 12.13 -12.35 9.92
C VAL A 216 12.61 -13.58 9.15
N ILE A 217 11.80 -14.62 9.06
CA ILE A 217 12.08 -15.86 8.32
C ILE A 217 11.18 -15.90 7.09
N GLY A 218 11.75 -16.26 5.95
CA GLY A 218 11.02 -16.38 4.69
C GLY A 218 10.43 -17.76 4.49
N PHE A 219 9.20 -17.83 3.98
CA PHE A 219 8.54 -19.08 3.60
C PHE A 219 8.14 -19.03 2.13
N ALA A 220 8.27 -20.15 1.41
CA ALA A 220 8.01 -20.23 -0.03
C ALA A 220 6.57 -19.81 -0.39
N SER A 221 5.59 -20.18 0.44
CA SER A 221 4.18 -19.84 0.23
C SER A 221 3.47 -19.35 1.49
N THR A 222 2.28 -18.77 1.30
CA THR A 222 1.38 -18.41 2.41
C THR A 222 0.88 -19.65 3.17
N ALA A 223 0.76 -20.79 2.49
CA ALA A 223 0.35 -22.04 3.13
C ALA A 223 1.42 -22.51 4.11
N ASP A 224 2.69 -22.48 3.72
CA ASP A 224 3.82 -22.89 4.56
C ASP A 224 3.98 -21.95 5.76
N ALA A 225 3.85 -20.63 5.53
CA ALA A 225 3.87 -19.64 6.62
C ALA A 225 2.75 -19.89 7.64
N ASN A 226 1.55 -20.26 7.18
CA ASN A 226 0.43 -20.58 8.06
C ASN A 226 0.61 -21.93 8.76
N GLN A 227 1.16 -22.93 8.07
CA GLN A 227 1.55 -24.20 8.67
C GLN A 227 2.54 -23.97 9.80
N PHE A 228 3.62 -23.22 9.55
CA PHE A 228 4.59 -22.85 10.58
C PHE A 228 3.91 -22.15 11.76
N ARG A 229 3.07 -21.12 11.51
CA ARG A 229 2.34 -20.40 12.56
C ARG A 229 1.45 -21.33 13.41
N SER A 230 0.86 -22.36 12.82
CA SER A 230 -0.01 -23.32 13.50
C SER A 230 0.73 -24.34 14.39
N LEU A 231 2.04 -24.53 14.19
CA LEU A 231 2.84 -25.45 15.00
C LEU A 231 2.95 -24.98 16.46
N LYS A 232 3.09 -25.95 17.37
CA LYS A 232 3.44 -25.69 18.78
C LYS A 232 4.83 -25.07 18.86
N ALA A 233 5.07 -24.24 19.88
CA ALA A 233 6.34 -23.53 20.06
C ALA A 233 7.56 -24.47 20.05
N GLU A 234 7.48 -25.61 20.72
CA GLU A 234 8.55 -26.64 20.75
C GLU A 234 8.91 -27.14 19.34
N LYS A 235 7.91 -27.41 18.50
CA LYS A 235 8.13 -27.87 17.13
C LYS A 235 8.69 -26.77 16.23
N LYS A 236 8.29 -25.52 16.45
CA LYS A 236 8.85 -24.35 15.74
C LYS A 236 10.33 -24.22 16.05
N ALA A 237 10.71 -24.26 17.33
CA ALA A 237 12.09 -24.14 17.76
C ALA A 237 12.96 -25.26 17.17
N LEU A 238 12.50 -26.52 17.22
CA LEU A 238 13.20 -27.66 16.62
C LEU A 238 13.41 -27.49 15.11
N LEU A 239 12.36 -27.11 14.38
CA LEU A 239 12.42 -26.92 12.93
C LEU A 239 13.39 -25.81 12.54
N ILE A 240 13.32 -24.66 13.22
CA ILE A 240 14.25 -23.55 12.96
C ILE A 240 15.69 -23.89 13.37
N ALA A 241 15.88 -24.65 14.45
CA ALA A 241 17.21 -25.10 14.86
C ALA A 241 17.84 -26.04 13.84
N GLN A 242 17.05 -26.99 13.30
CA GLN A 242 17.51 -27.90 12.25
C GLN A 242 17.83 -27.14 10.96
N TRP A 243 16.91 -26.29 10.50
CA TRP A 243 17.11 -25.50 9.28
C TRP A 243 18.36 -24.60 9.35
N LYS A 244 18.60 -23.94 10.49
CA LYS A 244 19.83 -23.16 10.69
C LYS A 244 21.10 -24.00 10.71
N ALA A 245 21.01 -25.27 11.11
CA ALA A 245 22.14 -26.19 11.06
C ALA A 245 22.43 -26.61 9.62
N ASP A 246 21.39 -26.89 8.83
CA ASP A 246 21.51 -27.32 7.42
C ASP A 246 22.10 -26.20 6.52
N GLU A 247 21.87 -24.92 6.84
CA GLU A 247 22.48 -23.80 6.10
C GLU A 247 23.92 -23.47 6.50
N ALA A 248 24.42 -24.05 7.59
CA ALA A 248 25.80 -23.84 8.05
C ALA A 248 26.81 -24.84 7.46
N GLU A 249 26.33 -25.88 6.79
CA GLU A 249 27.12 -26.93 6.13
C GLU A 249 27.42 -26.56 4.66
#